data_AF-A0A962ZZU7-F1
#
_entry.id   AF-A0A962ZZU7-F1
#
_cell.length_a   1.000
_cell.length_b   1.000
_cell.length_c   1.000
_cell.angle_alpha   90.00
_cell.angle_beta   90.00
_cell.angle_gamma   90.00
#
_symmetry.space_group_name_H-M   'P 1'
#
loop_
_entity.id
_entity.type
_entity.pdbx_description
1 polymer ?
#
loop_
_entity_poly.entity_id
_entity_poly.type
_entity_poly.pdbx_seq_one_letter_code
_entity_poly.pdbx_strand_id
1 'polypeptide(L)' 'EQDADVIIFIYRDEFYRPKTSEKPGIAEIIIGKQRNGPIGTVRLTFLGQYTKFENFVQDVYSDYHY' A
#
# COMPACT_ATOMS: atom_id res chain seq x y z
N GLU A 1 -15.54 -14.11 -5.12
CA GLU A 1 -16.77 -13.31 -5.31
C GLU A 1 -16.88 -12.88 -6.77
N GLN A 2 -17.95 -13.26 -7.48
CA GLN A 2 -18.03 -13.12 -8.95
C GLN A 2 -18.67 -11.79 -9.40
N ASP A 3 -19.51 -11.18 -8.57
CA ASP A 3 -20.35 -10.04 -8.99
C ASP A 3 -19.70 -8.67 -8.80
N ALA A 4 -18.63 -8.58 -8.01
CA ALA A 4 -17.95 -7.32 -7.72
C ALA A 4 -17.36 -6.65 -8.98
N ASP A 5 -17.54 -5.35 -9.13
CA ASP A 5 -16.89 -4.56 -10.19
C ASP A 5 -15.41 -4.31 -9.90
N VAL A 6 -15.08 -4.14 -8.62
CA VAL A 6 -13.73 -3.88 -8.13
C VAL A 6 -13.49 -4.72 -6.88
N ILE A 7 -12.30 -5.33 -6.79
CA ILE A 7 -11.84 -6.04 -5.58
C ILE A 7 -10.50 -5.44 -5.19
N ILE A 8 -10.42 -4.96 -3.94
CA ILE A 8 -9.23 -4.34 -3.38
C ILE A 8 -8.79 -5.14 -2.16
N PHE A 9 -7.50 -5.49 -2.12
CA PHE A 9 -6.85 -6.04 -0.95
C PHE A 9 -5.92 -4.97 -0.35
N ILE A 10 -5.85 -4.94 0.98
CA ILE A 10 -4.93 -4.07 1.71
C ILE A 10 -3.89 -4.95 2.36
N TYR A 11 -2.63 -4.72 2.02
CA TYR A 11 -1.50 -5.39 2.64
C TYR A 11 -0.61 -4.37 3.36
N ARG A 12 -0.27 -4.64 4.61
CA ARG A 12 0.64 -3.83 5.42
C ARG A 12 1.73 -4.74 5.95
N ASP A 13 2.94 -4.56 5.46
CA ASP A 13 4.04 -5.43 5.80
C ASP A 13 4.40 -5.33 7.29
N GLU A 14 4.44 -4.11 7.82
CA GLU A 14 4.72 -3.82 9.23
C GLU A 14 3.78 -4.54 10.21
N PHE A 15 2.54 -4.84 9.78
CA PHE A 15 1.57 -5.53 10.64
C PHE A 15 1.94 -7.01 10.84
N TYR A 16 2.49 -7.65 9.80
CA TYR A 16 2.90 -9.05 9.85
C TYR A 16 4.37 -9.22 10.26
N ARG A 17 5.22 -8.23 9.96
CA ARG A 17 6.67 -8.23 10.22
C ARG A 17 7.12 -6.98 10.99
N PRO A 18 6.63 -6.74 12.22
CA PRO A 18 6.82 -5.47 12.94
C PRO A 18 8.28 -5.13 13.28
N LYS A 19 9.18 -6.12 13.34
CA LYS A 19 10.60 -5.93 13.69
C LYS A 19 11.55 -5.92 12.48
N THR A 20 11.08 -6.40 11.34
CA THR A 20 11.93 -6.69 10.16
C THR A 20 11.37 -6.09 8.88
N SER A 21 10.25 -5.36 8.96
CA SER A 21 9.70 -4.70 7.78
C SER A 21 10.68 -3.66 7.26
N GLU A 22 11.03 -3.79 5.99
CA GLU A 22 11.82 -2.81 5.23
C GLU A 22 10.95 -1.65 4.75
N LYS A 23 9.63 -1.71 4.98
CA LYS A 23 8.62 -0.78 4.49
C LYS A 23 7.68 -0.29 5.62
N PRO A 24 8.21 0.20 6.76
CA PRO A 24 7.36 0.70 7.84
C PRO A 24 6.51 1.89 7.37
N GLY A 25 5.26 1.96 7.81
CA GLY A 25 4.30 2.99 7.43
C GLY A 25 3.83 2.93 5.98
N ILE A 26 4.18 1.89 5.19
CA ILE A 26 3.69 1.72 3.82
C ILE A 26 2.59 0.67 3.78
N ALA A 27 1.50 0.98 3.08
CA ALA A 27 0.46 0.05 2.72
C ALA A 27 0.42 -0.16 1.20
N GLU A 28 0.26 -1.41 0.78
CA GLU A 28 0.04 -1.80 -0.61
C GLU A 28 -1.45 -2.02 -0.83
N ILE A 29 -2.04 -1.18 -1.68
CA ILE A 29 -3.42 -1.28 -2.14
C ILE A 29 -3.41 -2.08 -3.45
N ILE A 30 -3.87 -3.32 -3.38
CA ILE A 30 -3.80 -4.26 -4.49
C ILE A 30 -5.17 -4.36 -5.13
N ILE A 31 -5.29 -3.85 -6.35
CA ILE A 31 -6.49 -3.95 -7.18
C ILE A 31 -6.46 -5.34 -7.83
N GLY A 32 -7.14 -6.31 -7.23
CA GLY A 32 -7.20 -7.69 -7.72
C GLY A 32 -8.23 -7.90 -8.83
N LYS A 33 -9.25 -7.03 -8.91
CA LYS A 33 -10.24 -7.00 -9.99
C LYS A 33 -10.63 -5.55 -10.27
N GLN A 34 -10.74 -5.20 -11.54
CA GLN A 34 -11.32 -3.94 -12.00
C GLN A 34 -11.98 -4.16 -13.36
N ARG A 35 -13.32 -4.18 -13.41
CA ARG A 35 -14.07 -4.50 -14.65
C ARG A 35 -13.78 -3.53 -15.80
N ASN A 36 -13.54 -2.26 -15.46
CA ASN A 36 -13.42 -1.15 -16.42
C ASN A 36 -12.00 -0.57 -16.51
N GLY A 37 -10.96 -1.35 -16.20
CA GLY A 37 -9.60 -0.85 -16.32
C GLY A 37 -8.52 -1.78 -15.76
N PRO A 38 -7.29 -1.29 -15.63
CA PRO A 38 -6.16 -2.13 -15.25
C PRO A 38 -6.25 -2.56 -13.78
N ILE A 39 -5.72 -3.76 -13.52
CA ILE A 39 -5.32 -4.19 -12.18
C ILE A 39 -3.91 -3.65 -11.86
N GLY A 40 -3.54 -3.66 -10.59
CA GLY A 40 -2.22 -3.21 -10.18
C GLY A 40 -2.08 -3.02 -8.67
N THR A 41 -0.94 -2.49 -8.26
CA THR A 41 -0.66 -2.17 -6.86
C THR A 41 -0.27 -0.71 -6.74
N VAL A 42 -0.93 -0.01 -5.82
CA VAL A 42 -0.65 1.37 -5.48
C VAL A 42 -0.12 1.40 -4.05
N ARG A 43 0.97 2.15 -3.83
CA ARG A 43 1.51 2.36 -2.48
C ARG A 43 0.87 3.60 -1.88
N LEU A 44 0.49 3.50 -0.61
CA LEU A 44 0.02 4.61 0.23
C LEU A 44 0.81 4.65 1.53
N THR A 45 0.86 5.81 2.16
CA THR A 45 1.37 5.95 3.52
C THR A 45 0.25 5.65 4.50
N PHE A 46 0.51 4.80 5.50
CA PHE A 46 -0.44 4.48 6.57
C PHE A 46 0.00 5.10 7.90
N LEU A 47 -0.83 6.01 8.42
CA LEU A 47 -0.62 6.68 9.70
C LEU A 47 -1.39 5.92 10.79
N GLY A 48 -0.72 4.94 11.42
CA GLY A 48 -1.35 4.02 12.38
C GLY A 48 -2.05 4.68 13.56
N GLN A 49 -1.49 5.78 14.08
CA GLN A 49 -2.09 6.55 15.18
C GLN A 49 -3.46 7.16 14.85
N TYR A 50 -3.77 7.34 13.56
CA TYR A 50 -5.03 7.93 13.09
C TYR A 50 -5.90 6.95 12.29
N THR A 51 -5.42 5.72 12.06
CA THR A 51 -6.02 4.76 11.11
C THR A 51 -6.29 5.42 9.75
N LYS A 52 -5.33 6.20 9.24
CA LYS A 52 -5.50 7.04 8.05
C LYS A 52 -4.53 6.63 6.95
N PHE A 53 -5.00 6.63 5.70
CA PHE A 53 -4.16 6.52 4.51
C PHE A 53 -3.95 7.89 3.88
N GLU A 54 -2.72 8.16 3.47
CA GLU A 54 -2.30 9.37 2.75
C GLU A 54 -1.62 8.98 1.44
N ASN A 55 -1.59 9.91 0.49
CA ASN A 55 -0.85 9.72 -0.75
C ASN A 55 0.62 9.42 -0.44
N PHE A 56 1.15 8.36 -1.04
CA PHE A 56 2.56 8.02 -0.87
C PHE A 56 3.43 9.09 -1.54
N VAL A 57 4.28 9.72 -0.75
CA VAL A 57 5.34 10.61 -1.26
C VAL A 57 6.62 9.79 -1.22
N GLN A 58 7.18 9.50 -2.39
CA GLN A 58 8.46 8.83 -2.48
C GLN A 58 9.53 9.82 -2.00
N ASP A 59 10.26 9.48 -0.95
CA ASP A 59 11.34 10.31 -0.44
C ASP A 59 12.49 10.31 -1.45
N VAL A 60 12.51 11.32 -2.32
CA VAL A 60 13.48 11.45 -3.41
C VAL A 60 14.90 11.58 -2.88
N TYR A 61 15.07 11.96 -1.60
CA TYR A 61 16.37 12.13 -0.97
C TYR A 61 16.93 10.84 -0.35
N SER A 62 16.12 9.80 -0.15
CA SER A 62 16.63 8.54 0.41
C SER A 62 17.51 7.75 -0.58
N ASP A 63 17.35 8.01 -1.89
CA ASP A 63 18.10 7.32 -2.97
C ASP A 63 19.50 7.91 -3.18
N TYR A 64 19.82 9.05 -2.55
CA TYR A 64 21.13 9.74 -2.65
C TYR A 64 22.09 9.45 -1.49
N HIS A 65 21.76 8.52 -0.59
CA HIS A 65 22.69 8.08 0.43
C HIS A 65 23.67 7.03 -0.14
N TYR A 66 24.89 7.49 -0.48
CA TYR A 66 26.08 6.65 -0.63
C TYR A 66 26.46 5.96 0.69
#